data_AF-A0A6I9MRH4-F1
#
_entry.id   AF-A0A6I9MRH4-F1
#
_cell.length_a   1.000
_cell.length_b   1.000
_cell.length_c   1.000
_cell.angle_alpha   90.00
_cell.angle_beta   90.00
_cell.angle_gamma   90.00
#
_symmetry.space_group_name_H-M   'P 1'
#
loop_
_entity.id
_entity.type
_entity.pdbx_description
1 polymer ?
#
loop_
_entity_poly.entity_id
_entity_poly.type
_entity_poly.pdbx_seq_one_letter_code
_entity_poly.pdbx_strand_id
1 'polypeptide(L)'
;MTAKIVVSLPSLLLLLHQVVFDETLQKCLDSYLHHAPRGLDLATMPSSPAVADMQRCVHRAVFLTFLRMATHKESKESFLNPSVFGEIIYENFLFDIPKFLDLCVLFGKGNSQLLHKMIENIFTNQPSYYVDLDETVPTVLQ
;
A
#
# COMPACT_ATOMS: atom_id res chain seq x y z
N MET A 1 -2.77 5.04 15.16
CA MET A 1 -4.11 5.67 15.23
C MET A 1 -4.55 6.15 13.85
N THR A 2 -3.65 6.74 13.07
CA THR A 2 -3.88 7.28 11.71
C THR A 2 -4.40 6.24 10.70
N ALA A 3 -3.76 5.07 10.54
CA ALA A 3 -4.22 4.06 9.56
C ALA A 3 -5.66 3.53 9.83
N LYS A 4 -6.06 3.40 11.10
CA LYS A 4 -7.45 3.02 11.44
C LYS A 4 -8.45 4.10 11.05
N ILE A 5 -8.09 5.38 11.23
CA ILE A 5 -8.94 6.53 10.85
C ILE A 5 -9.09 6.60 9.32
N VAL A 6 -8.00 6.38 8.59
CA VAL A 6 -7.94 6.39 7.13
C VAL A 6 -8.85 5.30 6.53
N VAL A 7 -8.82 4.08 7.08
CA VAL A 7 -9.73 3.00 6.65
C VAL A 7 -11.20 3.31 6.98
N SER A 8 -11.47 4.16 7.97
CA SER A 8 -12.83 4.55 8.37
C SER A 8 -13.42 5.72 7.59
N LEU A 9 -12.67 6.36 6.67
CA LEU A 9 -13.21 7.47 5.88
C LEU A 9 -14.38 7.03 4.98
N PRO A 10 -15.40 7.88 4.79
CA PRO A 10 -16.65 7.47 4.14
C PRO A 10 -16.57 7.41 2.60
N SER A 11 -15.58 8.07 1.96
CA SER A 11 -15.46 8.08 0.50
C SER A 11 -14.01 8.00 0.02
N LEU A 12 -13.83 7.39 -1.15
CA LEU A 12 -12.53 7.28 -1.85
C LEU A 12 -11.87 8.65 -2.10
N LEU A 13 -12.67 9.68 -2.39
CA LEU A 13 -12.15 11.02 -2.65
C LEU A 13 -11.55 11.65 -1.38
N LEU A 14 -12.22 11.51 -0.23
CA LEU A 14 -11.70 12.01 1.05
C LEU A 14 -10.44 11.25 1.47
N LEU A 15 -10.40 9.95 1.19
CA LEU A 15 -9.22 9.13 1.40
C LEU A 15 -8.04 9.64 0.59
N LEU A 16 -8.18 9.78 -0.73
CA LEU A 16 -7.09 10.24 -1.59
C LEU A 16 -6.70 11.68 -1.25
N HIS A 17 -7.65 12.56 -0.93
CA HIS A 17 -7.33 13.90 -0.45
C HIS A 17 -6.48 13.83 0.84
N GLN A 18 -6.87 13.03 1.83
CA GLN A 18 -6.05 12.89 3.03
C GLN A 18 -4.67 12.32 2.69
N VAL A 19 -4.57 11.27 1.88
CA VAL A 19 -3.27 10.64 1.59
C VAL A 19 -2.35 11.56 0.77
N VAL A 20 -2.89 12.36 -0.15
CA VAL A 20 -2.12 13.30 -0.96
C VAL A 20 -1.63 14.50 -0.14
N PHE A 21 -2.45 15.03 0.77
CA PHE A 21 -2.12 16.25 1.50
C PHE A 21 -1.51 16.00 2.90
N ASP A 22 -1.65 14.79 3.45
CA ASP A 22 -1.06 14.40 4.73
C ASP A 22 0.26 13.65 4.53
N GLU A 23 1.37 14.40 4.41
CA GLU A 23 2.71 13.83 4.32
C GLU A 23 3.05 12.91 5.50
N THR A 24 2.45 13.13 6.68
CA THR A 24 2.74 12.31 7.85
C THR A 24 2.16 10.91 7.70
N LEU A 25 1.02 10.77 7.01
CA LEU A 25 0.43 9.49 6.68
C LEU A 25 1.29 8.72 5.67
N GLN A 26 1.72 9.37 4.59
CA GLN A 26 2.66 8.82 3.61
C GLN A 26 3.93 8.29 4.29
N LYS A 27 4.61 9.14 5.07
CA LYS A 27 5.80 8.76 5.84
C LYS A 27 5.54 7.63 6.83
N CYS A 28 4.33 7.57 7.42
CA CYS A 28 3.93 6.50 8.33
C CYS A 28 3.80 5.15 7.60
N LEU A 29 3.17 5.13 6.42
CA LEU A 29 3.02 3.94 5.60
C LEU A 29 4.38 3.44 5.10
N ASP A 30 5.22 4.35 4.62
CA ASP A 30 6.56 4.05 4.11
C ASP A 30 7.46 3.51 5.23
N SER A 31 7.44 4.16 6.39
CA SER A 31 8.14 3.69 7.58
C SER A 31 7.69 2.27 7.97
N TYR A 32 6.40 1.96 7.85
CA TYR A 32 5.93 0.61 8.15
C TYR A 32 6.44 -0.40 7.13
N LEU A 33 6.31 -0.13 5.82
CA LEU A 33 6.81 -1.04 4.77
C LEU A 33 8.30 -1.30 4.96
N HIS A 34 9.08 -0.26 5.25
CA HIS A 34 10.52 -0.36 5.40
C HIS A 34 10.97 -1.11 6.69
N HIS A 35 10.24 -0.96 7.80
CA HIS A 35 10.68 -1.51 9.10
C HIS A 35 9.85 -2.69 9.63
N ALA A 36 8.75 -3.06 8.97
CA ALA A 36 7.93 -4.17 9.44
C ALA A 36 8.74 -5.48 9.52
N PRO A 37 8.53 -6.31 10.55
CA PRO A 37 9.09 -7.66 10.61
C PRO A 37 8.76 -8.47 9.36
N ARG A 38 9.78 -9.06 8.71
CA ARG A 38 9.59 -10.02 7.62
C ARG A 38 9.55 -11.42 8.22
N GLY A 39 8.73 -12.32 7.66
CA GLY A 39 8.49 -13.66 8.25
C GLY A 39 9.71 -14.59 8.36
N LEU A 40 10.86 -14.20 7.81
CA LEU A 40 12.14 -14.92 7.90
C LEU A 40 13.05 -14.36 9.02
N ASP A 41 12.71 -13.22 9.60
CA ASP A 41 13.54 -12.55 10.59
C ASP A 41 13.28 -13.09 12.00
N LEU A 42 14.11 -14.07 12.41
CA LEU A 42 14.03 -14.70 13.73
C LEU A 42 14.24 -13.72 14.90
N ALA A 43 14.84 -12.54 14.65
CA ALA A 43 15.07 -11.53 15.69
C ALA A 43 13.81 -10.71 16.03
N THR A 44 12.72 -10.87 15.27
CA THR A 44 11.52 -10.02 15.37
C THR A 44 10.37 -10.63 16.17
N MET A 45 10.65 -11.68 16.96
CA MET A 45 9.63 -12.32 17.77
C MET A 45 9.00 -11.33 18.76
N PRO A 46 7.65 -11.27 18.86
CA PRO A 46 7.00 -10.36 19.78
C PRO A 46 7.42 -10.64 21.22
N SER A 47 7.82 -9.59 21.94
CA SER A 47 8.23 -9.70 23.35
C SER A 47 7.08 -10.08 24.30
N SER A 48 5.84 -9.89 23.86
CA SER A 48 4.64 -10.29 24.60
C SER A 48 3.43 -10.51 23.68
N PRO A 49 2.38 -11.23 24.14
CA PRO A 49 1.14 -11.41 23.37
C PRO A 49 0.46 -10.09 22.98
N ALA A 50 0.48 -9.09 23.86
CA ALA A 50 -0.11 -7.78 23.58
C ALA A 50 0.60 -7.05 22.42
N VAL A 51 1.93 -7.17 22.33
CA VAL A 51 2.71 -6.63 21.21
C VAL A 51 2.38 -7.38 19.91
N ALA A 52 2.26 -8.71 19.97
CA ALA A 52 1.89 -9.53 18.82
C ALA A 52 0.51 -9.15 18.25
N ASP A 53 -0.47 -8.92 19.13
CA ASP A 53 -1.82 -8.53 18.74
C ASP A 53 -1.85 -7.12 18.13
N MET A 54 -1.09 -6.18 18.70
CA MET A 54 -0.96 -4.83 18.15
C MET A 54 -0.27 -4.85 16.78
N GLN A 55 0.81 -5.62 16.62
CA GLN A 55 1.47 -5.83 15.33
C GLN A 55 0.49 -6.38 14.29
N ARG A 56 -0.30 -7.40 14.64
CA ARG A 56 -1.32 -7.97 13.74
C ARG A 56 -2.37 -6.92 13.34
N CYS A 57 -2.79 -6.08 14.28
CA CYS A 57 -3.73 -5.00 14.02
C CYS A 57 -3.17 -3.94 13.06
N VAL A 58 -1.92 -3.51 13.27
CA VAL A 58 -1.26 -2.53 12.42
C VAL A 58 -1.01 -3.11 11.03
N HIS A 59 -0.50 -4.34 10.96
CA HIS A 59 -0.28 -5.06 9.70
C HIS A 59 -1.54 -5.13 8.85
N ARG A 60 -2.66 -5.54 9.46
CA ARG A 60 -3.96 -5.57 8.78
C ARG A 60 -4.41 -4.17 8.35
N ALA A 61 -4.26 -3.17 9.21
CA ALA A 61 -4.68 -1.81 8.89
C ALA A 61 -3.90 -1.24 7.71
N VAL A 62 -2.58 -1.41 7.68
CA VAL A 62 -1.72 -0.93 6.59
C VAL A 62 -2.09 -1.61 5.28
N PHE A 63 -2.26 -2.93 5.27
CA PHE A 63 -2.69 -3.64 4.06
C PHE A 63 -4.02 -3.11 3.51
N LEU A 64 -5.01 -2.93 4.39
CA LEU A 64 -6.32 -2.41 3.99
C LEU A 64 -6.23 -0.96 3.50
N THR A 65 -5.33 -0.15 4.06
CA THR A 65 -5.05 1.20 3.56
C THR A 65 -4.52 1.15 2.12
N PHE A 66 -3.50 0.35 1.84
CA PHE A 66 -2.96 0.21 0.48
C PHE A 66 -3.98 -0.39 -0.50
N LEU A 67 -4.74 -1.40 -0.08
CA LEU A 67 -5.80 -1.98 -0.89
C LEU A 67 -6.84 -0.94 -1.29
N ARG A 68 -7.22 -0.09 -0.33
CA ARG A 68 -8.20 0.97 -0.56
C ARG A 68 -7.63 2.06 -1.48
N MET A 69 -6.38 2.49 -1.25
CA MET A 69 -5.65 3.41 -2.13
C MET A 69 -5.48 2.87 -3.56
N ALA A 70 -5.45 1.55 -3.73
CA ALA A 70 -5.36 0.88 -5.02
C ALA A 70 -6.72 0.65 -5.69
N THR A 71 -7.84 1.04 -5.08
CA THR A 71 -9.20 0.74 -5.57
C THR A 71 -9.86 2.00 -6.12
N HIS A 72 -9.87 2.15 -7.44
CA HIS A 72 -10.51 3.30 -8.11
C HIS A 72 -12.05 3.28 -8.06
N LYS A 73 -12.66 2.16 -7.66
CA LYS A 73 -14.11 1.95 -7.60
C LYS A 73 -14.49 1.12 -6.37
N GLU A 74 -14.86 1.81 -5.29
CA GLU A 74 -15.32 1.17 -4.04
C GLU A 74 -16.79 0.76 -4.12
N SER A 75 -17.61 1.53 -4.83
CA SER A 75 -19.04 1.24 -5.02
C SER A 75 -19.58 1.86 -6.31
N LYS A 76 -20.89 1.74 -6.57
CA LYS A 76 -21.55 2.43 -7.70
C LYS A 76 -21.58 3.96 -7.52
N GLU A 77 -21.52 4.44 -6.29
CA GLU A 77 -21.61 5.86 -5.93
C GLU A 77 -20.26 6.44 -5.50
N SER A 78 -19.27 5.58 -5.21
CA SER A 78 -17.91 5.97 -4.85
C SER A 78 -16.91 5.34 -5.82
N PHE A 79 -16.57 6.10 -6.85
CA PHE A 79 -15.59 5.73 -7.86
C PHE A 79 -14.91 6.97 -8.44
N LEU A 80 -13.75 6.76 -9.04
CA LEU A 80 -12.99 7.77 -9.77
C LEU A 80 -12.85 7.34 -11.21
N ASN A 81 -12.63 8.33 -12.09
CA ASN A 81 -12.22 8.03 -13.45
C ASN A 81 -10.87 7.28 -13.40
N PRO A 82 -10.73 6.12 -14.06
CA PRO A 82 -9.48 5.37 -14.21
C PRO A 82 -8.23 6.21 -14.48
N SER A 83 -8.31 7.18 -15.41
CA SER A 83 -7.15 8.00 -15.79
C SER A 83 -6.75 8.95 -14.66
N VAL A 84 -7.73 9.63 -14.06
CA VAL A 84 -7.51 10.55 -12.92
C VAL A 84 -6.97 9.78 -11.71
N PHE A 85 -7.47 8.57 -11.47
CA PHE A 85 -6.92 7.69 -10.45
C PHE A 85 -5.44 7.35 -10.70
N GLY A 86 -5.10 6.96 -11.93
CA GLY A 86 -3.73 6.65 -12.35
C GLY A 86 -2.78 7.84 -12.21
N GLU A 87 -3.22 9.04 -12.58
CA GLU A 87 -2.47 10.29 -12.37
C GLU A 87 -2.25 10.57 -10.89
N ILE A 88 -3.30 10.50 -10.06
CA ILE A 88 -3.18 10.78 -8.62
C ILE A 88 -2.17 9.84 -7.95
N ILE A 89 -2.24 8.54 -8.22
CA ILE A 89 -1.35 7.59 -7.55
C ILE A 89 0.11 7.74 -7.97
N TYR A 90 0.36 8.15 -9.22
CA TYR A 90 1.70 8.30 -9.79
C TYR A 90 2.34 9.63 -9.39
N GLU A 91 1.67 10.75 -9.69
CA GLU A 91 2.22 12.09 -9.49
C GLU A 91 2.44 12.45 -8.01
N ASN A 92 1.74 11.75 -7.10
CA ASN A 92 1.87 11.97 -5.66
C ASN A 92 2.70 10.88 -4.96
N PHE A 93 3.39 10.00 -5.70
CA PHE A 93 4.24 8.94 -5.15
C PHE A 93 3.51 8.00 -4.16
N LEU A 94 2.20 7.80 -4.38
CA LEU A 94 1.37 6.95 -3.53
C LEU A 94 1.80 5.48 -3.62
N PHE A 95 2.33 5.11 -4.78
CA PHE A 95 3.00 3.85 -5.03
C PHE A 95 4.30 4.10 -5.80
N ASP A 96 5.28 3.24 -5.60
CA ASP A 96 6.53 3.16 -6.34
C ASP A 96 7.00 1.70 -6.39
N ILE A 97 8.02 1.41 -7.19
CA ILE A 97 8.53 0.04 -7.34
C ILE A 97 9.00 -0.56 -6.01
N PRO A 98 9.81 0.13 -5.18
CA PRO A 98 10.16 -0.37 -3.84
C PRO A 98 8.95 -0.76 -2.98
N LYS A 99 7.90 0.07 -2.95
CA LYS A 99 6.65 -0.20 -2.21
C LYS A 99 5.97 -1.46 -2.73
N PHE A 100 5.92 -1.69 -4.05
CA PHE A 100 5.34 -2.94 -4.58
C PHE A 100 6.11 -4.18 -4.13
N LEU A 101 7.44 -4.11 -4.10
CA LEU A 101 8.29 -5.21 -3.64
C LEU A 101 8.07 -5.49 -2.15
N ASP A 102 8.05 -4.45 -1.31
CA ASP A 102 7.75 -4.58 0.12
C ASP A 102 6.34 -5.14 0.36
N LEU A 103 5.34 -4.68 -0.39
CA LEU A 103 3.97 -5.18 -0.31
C LEU A 103 3.89 -6.68 -0.64
N CYS A 104 4.60 -7.13 -1.68
CA CYS A 104 4.74 -8.54 -2.05
C CYS A 104 5.35 -9.39 -0.93
N VAL A 105 6.45 -8.93 -0.34
CA VAL A 105 7.13 -9.65 0.75
C VAL A 105 6.27 -9.71 2.02
N LEU A 106 5.62 -8.61 2.38
CA LEU A 106 4.86 -8.51 3.64
C LEU A 106 3.50 -9.19 3.55
N PHE A 107 2.77 -9.05 2.44
CA PHE A 107 1.36 -9.45 2.34
C PHE A 107 1.10 -10.58 1.36
N GLY A 108 2.08 -10.98 0.53
CA GLY A 108 1.91 -12.03 -0.47
C GLY A 108 1.56 -13.38 0.14
N LYS A 109 2.14 -13.73 1.30
CA LYS A 109 1.76 -14.95 2.02
C LYS A 109 0.38 -14.79 2.64
N GLY A 110 -0.60 -15.54 2.13
CA GLY A 110 -1.98 -15.56 2.62
C GLY A 110 -2.93 -14.60 1.91
N ASN A 111 -2.44 -13.50 1.29
CA ASN A 111 -3.27 -12.56 0.53
C ASN A 111 -2.90 -12.45 -0.96
N SER A 112 -2.14 -13.42 -1.51
CA SER A 112 -1.59 -13.36 -2.88
C SER A 112 -2.62 -12.99 -3.95
N GLN A 113 -3.82 -13.57 -3.92
CA GLN A 113 -4.87 -13.28 -4.91
C GLN A 113 -5.37 -11.83 -4.83
N LEU A 114 -5.53 -11.30 -3.62
CA LEU A 114 -6.00 -9.94 -3.42
C LEU A 114 -4.90 -8.93 -3.74
N LEU A 115 -3.66 -9.25 -3.36
CA LEU A 115 -2.49 -8.44 -3.69
C LEU A 115 -2.24 -8.40 -5.21
N HIS A 116 -2.39 -9.53 -5.90
CA HIS A 116 -2.31 -9.58 -7.36
C HIS A 116 -3.31 -8.62 -8.00
N LYS A 117 -4.60 -8.71 -7.62
CA LYS A 117 -5.64 -7.80 -8.13
C LYS A 117 -5.34 -6.33 -7.82
N MET A 118 -4.77 -6.06 -6.65
CA MET A 118 -4.37 -4.71 -6.24
C MET A 118 -3.29 -4.14 -7.17
N ILE A 119 -2.21 -4.88 -7.38
CA ILE A 119 -1.09 -4.48 -8.24
C ILE A 119 -1.53 -4.41 -9.71
N GLU A 120 -2.26 -5.42 -10.18
CA GLU A 120 -2.82 -5.47 -11.53
C GLU A 120 -3.72 -4.25 -11.81
N ASN A 121 -4.58 -3.88 -10.85
CA ASN A 121 -5.42 -2.68 -11.00
C ASN A 121 -4.55 -1.42 -11.11
N ILE A 122 -3.48 -1.29 -10.32
CA ILE A 122 -2.59 -0.13 -10.41
C ILE A 122 -1.89 -0.07 -11.77
N PHE A 123 -1.22 -1.15 -12.20
CA PHE A 123 -0.48 -1.20 -13.46
C PHE A 123 -1.38 -1.04 -14.69
N THR A 124 -2.64 -1.50 -14.60
CA THR A 124 -3.63 -1.31 -15.68
C THR A 124 -4.05 0.16 -15.82
N ASN A 125 -4.25 0.86 -14.69
CA ASN A 125 -4.70 2.26 -14.70
C ASN A 125 -3.55 3.26 -14.81
N GLN A 126 -2.32 2.84 -14.55
CA GLN A 126 -1.10 3.62 -14.72
C GLN A 126 0.03 2.74 -15.30
N PRO A 127 0.14 2.66 -16.64
CA PRO A 127 1.14 1.83 -17.30
C PRO A 127 2.59 2.31 -17.12
N SER A 128 2.84 3.56 -16.71
CA SER A 128 4.21 4.06 -16.49
C SER A 128 4.98 3.24 -15.44
N TYR A 129 4.29 2.57 -14.51
CA TYR A 129 4.96 1.65 -13.57
C TYR A 129 5.64 0.46 -14.24
N TYR A 130 5.28 0.07 -15.47
CA TYR A 130 6.06 -0.93 -16.22
C TYR A 130 7.45 -0.39 -16.60
N VAL A 131 7.53 0.89 -16.97
CA VAL A 131 8.80 1.56 -17.30
C VAL A 131 9.65 1.71 -16.03
N ASP A 132 9.05 2.18 -14.94
CA ASP A 132 9.76 2.31 -13.66
C ASP A 132 10.30 0.95 -13.17
N LEU A 133 9.55 -0.13 -13.40
CA LEU A 133 9.98 -1.49 -13.05
C LEU A 133 11.22 -1.88 -13.86
N ASP A 134 11.19 -1.69 -15.18
CA ASP A 134 12.33 -1.96 -16.07
C ASP A 134 13.56 -1.14 -15.68
N GLU A 135 13.38 0.12 -15.30
CA GLU A 135 14.45 1.00 -14.82
C GLU A 135 15.00 0.59 -13.45
N THR A 136 14.20 -0.08 -12.62
CA THR A 136 14.62 -0.59 -11.31
C THR A 136 15.46 -1.86 -11.44
N VAL A 137 15.23 -2.71 -12.45
CA VAL A 137 15.92 -4.02 -12.61
C VAL A 137 17.45 -3.92 -12.53
N PRO A 138 18.13 -2.98 -13.23
CA PRO A 138 19.58 -2.84 -13.15
C PRO A 138 20.09 -2.58 -11.73
N THR A 139 19.33 -1.85 -10.90
CA THR A 139 19.73 -1.52 -9.52
C THR A 139 19.64 -2.72 -8.57
N VAL A 140 18.78 -3.70 -8.88
CA VAL A 140 18.63 -4.93 -8.10
C VAL A 140 19.71 -5.95 -8.45
N LEU A 141 20.26 -5.88 -9.66
CA LEU A 141 21.31 -6.78 -10.17
C LEU A 141 22.74 -6.30 -9.85
N GLN A 142 22.90 -5.10 -9.30
CA GLN A 142 24.18 -4.54 -8.87
C GLN A 142 24.57 -5.04 -7.48
#